data_AF-A0A8T5M2I0-F1
#
_entry.id   AF-A0A8T5M2I0-F1
#
_cell.length_a   1.000
_cell.length_b   1.000
_cell.length_c   1.000
_cell.angle_alpha   90.00
_cell.angle_beta   90.00
_cell.angle_gamma   90.00
#
_symmetry.space_group_name_H-M   'P 1'
#
loop_
_entity.id
_entity.type
_entity.pdbx_description
1 polymer ?
#
loop_
_entity_poly.entity_id
_entity_poly.type
_entity_poly.pdbx_seq_one_letter_code
_entity_poly.pdbx_strand_id
1 'polypeptide(L)'
;MAIAYSSAVGSYVFDGDKLIAKVEFNIDQSMEFAKALVEGKDIEPELRLRKTYNATKATEKDIPRIRELLSSNNYIKQLAKINLQLTADKLRNSVTTDMLIINAINNIEELTKISNTLAKRVREWYALHLPEACELIDDNVGFIKAISKKTKHDLMRELGIKESIGAKFEKKDLQPILSLAETILDLLDEKRRMEMYLEEIMVAYCRNMTAVTGSLISAKLIREAGSLERLAKTTSSTIQMLGAEKALFRHLKNKKALPPKHGHIINHPIMLRSKKKDKGRIARFIADKLSLAAKLDYFKGEFLGDKLRKEMEEKFQ
;
A
#
# COMPACT_ATOMS: atom_id res chain seq x y z
N MET A 1 6.01 44.32 31.68
CA MET A 1 4.67 44.12 31.08
C MET A 1 4.47 42.63 31.03
N ALA A 2 3.39 42.14 31.64
CA ALA A 2 3.21 40.71 31.82
C ALA A 2 2.97 39.99 30.47
N ILE A 3 3.58 38.82 30.30
CA ILE A 3 3.50 37.99 29.10
C ILE A 3 2.86 36.65 29.47
N ALA A 4 1.82 36.25 28.74
CA ALA A 4 1.19 34.95 28.86
C ALA A 4 1.71 34.00 27.78
N TYR A 5 2.09 32.79 28.19
CA TYR A 5 2.58 31.73 27.32
C TYR A 5 1.87 30.42 27.64
N SER A 6 1.41 29.72 26.61
CA SER A 6 0.84 28.39 26.75
C SER A 6 1.69 27.37 26.03
N SER A 7 1.91 26.24 26.71
CA SER A 7 2.45 25.03 26.10
C SER A 7 1.49 23.86 26.32
N ALA A 8 1.85 22.71 25.76
CA ALA A 8 1.12 21.47 26.00
C ALA A 8 1.07 21.07 27.50
N VAL A 9 1.97 21.59 28.34
CA VAL A 9 2.08 21.24 29.77
C VAL A 9 1.23 22.18 30.64
N GLY A 10 0.98 23.40 30.20
CA GLY A 10 0.29 24.40 30.99
C GLY A 10 0.32 25.80 30.38
N SER A 11 -0.44 26.71 30.99
CA SER A 11 -0.38 28.14 30.72
C SER A 11 0.34 28.87 31.85
N TYR A 12 1.20 29.81 31.49
CA TYR A 12 2.12 30.50 32.37
C TYR A 12 2.04 32.00 32.12
N VAL A 13 2.15 32.81 33.16
CA VAL A 13 2.28 34.27 33.05
C VAL A 13 3.58 34.70 33.69
N PHE A 14 4.35 35.51 32.98
CA PHE A 14 5.63 36.05 33.40
C PHE A 14 5.58 37.57 33.48
N ASP A 15 6.20 38.18 34.48
CA ASP A 15 6.53 39.61 34.46
C ASP A 15 8.05 39.76 34.60
N GLY A 16 8.70 40.17 33.51
CA GLY A 16 10.16 40.07 33.40
C GLY A 16 10.62 38.61 33.44
N ASP A 17 11.50 38.26 34.37
CA ASP A 17 12.03 36.91 34.59
C ASP A 17 11.28 36.11 35.68
N LYS A 18 10.22 36.68 36.24
CA LYS A 18 9.47 36.04 37.33
C LYS A 18 8.18 35.42 36.80
N LEU A 19 7.99 34.14 37.10
CA LEU A 19 6.71 33.46 36.91
C LEU A 19 5.72 33.93 37.97
N ILE A 20 4.64 34.59 37.55
CA ILE A 20 3.63 35.18 38.45
C ILE A 20 2.36 34.33 38.57
N ALA A 21 2.06 33.50 37.57
CA ALA A 21 0.94 32.57 37.60
C ALA A 21 1.21 31.36 36.72
N LYS A 22 0.69 30.18 37.12
CA LYS A 22 0.71 28.96 36.31
C LYS A 22 -0.59 28.18 36.46
N VAL A 23 -0.99 27.53 35.37
CA VAL A 23 -2.05 26.53 35.32
C VAL A 23 -1.45 25.31 34.62
N GLU A 24 -1.16 24.26 35.37
CA GLU A 24 -0.68 22.99 34.82
C GLU A 24 -1.86 22.15 34.35
N PHE A 25 -1.70 21.50 33.20
CA PHE A 25 -2.75 20.67 32.62
C PHE A 25 -2.60 19.22 33.06
N ASN A 26 -3.74 18.53 33.22
CA ASN A 26 -3.71 17.07 33.29
C ASN A 26 -3.43 16.47 31.89
N ILE A 27 -3.20 15.16 31.79
CA ILE A 27 -2.79 14.51 30.54
C ILE A 27 -3.85 14.70 29.44
N ASP A 28 -5.14 14.59 29.77
CA ASP A 28 -6.23 14.69 28.78
C ASP A 28 -6.37 16.12 28.25
N GLN A 29 -6.35 17.12 29.14
CA GLN A 29 -6.34 18.54 28.80
C GLN A 29 -5.09 18.92 28.00
N SER A 30 -3.93 18.36 28.36
CA SER A 30 -2.67 18.59 27.65
C SER A 30 -2.79 18.17 26.18
N MET A 31 -3.44 17.02 25.92
CA MET A 31 -3.64 16.52 24.57
C MET A 31 -4.62 17.36 23.76
N GLU A 32 -5.73 17.78 24.35
CA GLU A 32 -6.73 18.64 23.71
C GLU A 32 -6.15 20.02 23.39
N PHE A 33 -5.55 20.68 24.39
CA PHE A 33 -4.98 22.01 24.23
C PHE A 33 -3.74 22.01 23.34
N ALA A 34 -2.91 20.95 23.34
CA ALA A 34 -1.81 20.85 22.39
C ALA A 34 -2.30 20.78 20.93
N LYS A 35 -3.41 20.07 20.65
CA LYS A 35 -4.01 20.05 19.30
C LYS A 35 -4.52 21.45 18.90
N ALA A 36 -5.23 22.13 19.80
CA ALA A 36 -5.72 23.49 19.55
C ALA A 36 -4.58 24.49 19.30
N LEU A 37 -3.50 24.42 20.07
CA LEU A 37 -2.32 25.27 19.88
C LEU A 37 -1.62 25.02 18.54
N VAL A 38 -1.53 23.77 18.07
CA VAL A 38 -0.97 23.43 16.74
C VAL A 38 -1.83 24.00 15.61
N GLU A 39 -3.15 24.09 15.80
CA GLU A 39 -4.08 24.72 14.85
C GLU A 39 -4.09 26.26 14.95
N GLY A 40 -3.26 26.85 15.82
CA GLY A 40 -3.18 28.29 16.04
C GLY A 40 -4.35 28.88 16.82
N LYS A 41 -5.16 28.06 17.50
CA LYS A 41 -6.29 28.50 18.32
C LYS A 41 -5.82 28.88 19.72
N ASP A 42 -6.41 29.95 20.28
CA ASP A 42 -6.24 30.32 21.67
C ASP A 42 -6.97 29.31 22.58
N ILE A 43 -6.34 28.93 23.70
CA ILE A 43 -6.92 27.99 24.66
C ILE A 43 -7.56 28.73 25.84
N GLU A 44 -8.62 28.15 26.41
CA GLU A 44 -9.37 28.78 27.50
C GLU A 44 -8.52 29.16 28.73
N PRO A 45 -7.57 28.33 29.21
CA PRO A 45 -6.70 28.69 30.33
C PRO A 45 -5.84 29.93 30.06
N GLU A 46 -5.37 30.09 28.81
CA GLU A 46 -4.57 31.26 28.40
C GLU A 46 -5.41 32.54 28.41
N LEU A 47 -6.63 32.47 27.85
CA LEU A 47 -7.54 33.59 27.78
C LEU A 47 -7.94 34.08 29.18
N ARG A 48 -8.16 33.14 30.12
CA ARG A 48 -8.44 33.46 31.53
C ARG A 48 -7.26 34.19 32.17
N LEU A 49 -6.04 33.66 32.03
CA LEU A 49 -4.84 34.28 32.61
C LEU A 49 -4.51 35.65 32.02
N ARG A 50 -4.69 35.83 30.71
CA ARG A 50 -4.49 37.13 30.03
C ARG A 50 -5.42 38.20 30.58
N LYS A 51 -6.69 37.86 30.84
CA LYS A 51 -7.68 38.78 31.44
C LYS A 51 -7.34 39.13 32.89
N THR A 52 -6.98 38.14 33.71
CA THR A 52 -6.69 38.35 35.14
C THR A 52 -5.45 39.20 35.38
N TYR A 53 -4.39 39.03 34.58
CA TYR A 53 -3.10 39.69 34.80
C TYR A 53 -2.77 40.80 33.80
N ASN A 54 -3.76 41.19 32.96
CA ASN A 54 -3.58 42.17 31.88
C ASN A 54 -2.32 41.89 31.02
N ALA A 55 -2.12 40.61 30.70
CA ALA A 55 -0.91 40.11 30.04
C ALA A 55 -1.07 40.03 28.52
N THR A 56 -0.01 40.35 27.78
CA THR A 56 0.06 40.17 26.33
C THR A 56 0.44 38.74 25.97
N LYS A 57 0.02 38.26 24.79
CA LYS A 57 0.42 36.93 24.30
C LYS A 57 1.91 36.94 23.95
N ALA A 58 2.63 35.90 24.35
CA ALA A 58 4.05 35.73 24.02
C ALA A 58 4.26 35.73 22.50
N THR A 59 5.31 36.41 22.05
CA THR A 59 5.75 36.44 20.65
C THR A 59 6.88 35.46 20.42
N GLU A 60 7.23 35.17 19.15
CA GLU A 60 8.34 34.26 18.81
C GLU A 60 9.68 34.66 19.44
N LYS A 61 9.89 35.98 19.67
CA LYS A 61 11.10 36.52 20.30
C LYS A 61 11.19 36.18 21.79
N ASP A 62 10.06 35.92 22.45
CA ASP A 62 10.00 35.62 23.88
C ASP A 62 10.25 34.13 24.19
N ILE A 63 10.10 33.25 23.18
CA ILE A 63 10.17 31.78 23.34
C ILE A 63 11.52 31.30 23.90
N PRO A 64 12.70 31.76 23.43
CA PRO A 64 13.98 31.29 23.95
C PRO A 64 14.14 31.59 25.46
N ARG A 65 13.76 32.79 25.88
CA ARG A 65 13.79 33.23 27.28
C ARG A 65 12.82 32.42 28.14
N ILE A 66 11.58 32.26 27.68
CA ILE A 66 10.55 31.51 28.42
C ILE A 66 10.96 30.04 28.57
N ARG A 67 11.61 29.45 27.56
CA ARG A 67 12.13 28.08 27.63
C ARG A 67 13.18 27.94 28.72
N GLU A 68 14.09 28.90 28.84
CA GLU A 68 15.10 28.91 29.91
C GLU A 68 14.44 28.99 31.29
N LEU A 69 13.46 29.88 31.46
CA LEU A 69 12.71 30.02 32.71
C LEU A 69 11.89 28.78 33.09
N LEU A 70 11.41 28.02 32.10
CA LEU A 70 10.64 26.79 32.30
C LEU A 70 11.49 25.51 32.32
N SER A 71 12.81 25.58 32.14
CA SER A 71 13.72 24.43 31.98
C SER A 71 13.91 23.55 33.23
N SER A 72 12.96 23.58 34.18
CA SER A 72 12.93 22.62 35.27
C SER A 72 12.91 21.18 34.74
N ASN A 73 13.64 20.28 35.42
CA ASN A 73 13.73 18.86 35.06
C ASN A 73 12.35 18.18 34.97
N ASN A 74 11.34 18.67 35.71
CA ASN A 74 9.98 18.14 35.69
C ASN A 74 9.21 18.59 34.43
N TYR A 75 9.27 19.89 34.09
CA TYR A 75 8.60 20.43 32.90
C TYR A 75 9.09 19.76 31.61
N ILE A 76 10.40 19.58 31.45
CA ILE A 76 10.98 18.93 30.28
C ILE A 76 10.50 17.47 30.17
N LYS A 77 10.44 16.74 31.29
CA LYS A 77 9.93 15.36 31.33
C LYS A 77 8.44 15.28 30.96
N GLN A 78 7.62 16.20 31.47
CA GLN A 78 6.19 16.26 31.15
C GLN A 78 5.97 16.61 29.67
N LEU A 79 6.69 17.61 29.15
CA LEU A 79 6.63 18.01 27.74
C LEU A 79 7.04 16.85 26.82
N ALA A 80 8.13 16.15 27.15
CA ALA A 80 8.59 14.99 26.39
C ALA A 80 7.53 13.88 26.38
N LYS A 81 6.91 13.59 27.53
CA LYS A 81 5.84 12.58 27.64
C LYS A 81 4.64 12.92 26.75
N ILE A 82 4.17 14.16 26.78
CA ILE A 82 3.03 14.61 25.98
C ILE A 82 3.37 14.56 24.48
N ASN A 83 4.57 15.02 24.09
CA ASN A 83 5.01 14.97 22.69
C ASN A 83 5.13 13.54 22.16
N LEU A 84 5.60 12.59 22.97
CA LEU A 84 5.63 11.18 22.62
C LEU A 84 4.22 10.63 22.40
N GLN A 85 3.26 10.99 23.25
CA GLN A 85 1.86 10.58 23.10
C GLN A 85 1.21 11.20 21.85
N LEU A 86 1.38 12.50 21.62
CA LEU A 86 0.90 13.18 20.41
C LEU A 86 1.49 12.58 19.14
N THR A 87 2.77 12.24 19.16
CA THR A 87 3.44 11.61 18.02
C THR A 87 2.92 10.19 17.81
N ALA A 88 2.74 9.41 18.89
CA ALA A 88 2.15 8.08 18.80
C ALA A 88 0.74 8.12 18.22
N ASP A 89 -0.10 9.09 18.62
CA ASP A 89 -1.45 9.26 18.07
C ASP A 89 -1.43 9.70 16.61
N LYS A 90 -0.53 10.61 16.22
CA LYS A 90 -0.34 10.97 14.81
C LYS A 90 0.10 9.77 13.98
N LEU A 91 1.00 8.93 14.50
CA LEU A 91 1.43 7.71 13.83
C LEU A 91 0.29 6.70 13.69
N ARG A 92 -0.49 6.47 14.76
CA ARG A 92 -1.68 5.60 14.68
C ARG A 92 -2.67 6.08 13.63
N ASN A 93 -2.94 7.38 13.60
CA ASN A 93 -3.86 7.99 12.64
C ASN A 93 -3.29 8.12 11.21
N SER A 94 -1.99 7.91 11.02
CA SER A 94 -1.36 7.89 9.70
C SER A 94 -1.54 6.57 8.95
N VAL A 95 -2.04 5.52 9.62
CA VAL A 95 -2.39 4.26 8.96
C VAL A 95 -3.63 4.51 8.11
N THR A 96 -3.44 4.59 6.80
CA THR A 96 -4.53 4.80 5.85
C THR A 96 -4.90 3.50 5.13
N THR A 97 -6.11 3.45 4.58
CA THR A 97 -6.59 2.27 3.83
C THR A 97 -5.72 1.94 2.62
N ASP A 98 -5.15 2.94 1.96
CA ASP A 98 -4.19 2.76 0.86
C ASP A 98 -2.92 2.01 1.29
N MET A 99 -2.47 2.12 2.54
CA MET A 99 -1.40 1.24 3.05
C MET A 99 -1.84 -0.22 3.11
N LEU A 100 -3.09 -0.50 3.49
CA LEU A 100 -3.63 -1.87 3.51
C LEU A 100 -3.72 -2.45 2.09
N ILE A 101 -4.17 -1.65 1.11
CA ILE A 101 -4.21 -2.02 -0.32
C ILE A 101 -2.81 -2.35 -0.82
N ILE A 102 -1.83 -1.49 -0.52
CA ILE A 102 -0.43 -1.66 -0.95
C ILE A 102 0.18 -2.93 -0.37
N ASN A 103 -0.04 -3.20 0.92
CA ASN A 103 0.47 -4.43 1.54
C ASN A 103 -0.21 -5.68 0.97
N ALA A 104 -1.52 -5.65 0.73
CA ALA A 104 -2.25 -6.76 0.13
C ALA A 104 -1.72 -7.11 -1.27
N ILE A 105 -1.52 -6.11 -2.15
CA ILE A 105 -0.99 -6.39 -3.51
C ILE A 105 0.46 -6.87 -3.48
N ASN A 106 1.29 -6.37 -2.56
CA ASN A 106 2.65 -6.88 -2.38
C ASN A 106 2.64 -8.34 -1.94
N ASN A 107 1.82 -8.70 -0.96
CA ASN A 107 1.67 -10.08 -0.50
C ASN A 107 1.19 -11.01 -1.62
N ILE A 108 0.24 -10.59 -2.46
CA ILE A 108 -0.24 -11.39 -3.59
C ILE A 108 0.90 -11.65 -4.60
N GLU A 109 1.74 -10.66 -4.89
CA GLU A 109 2.88 -10.80 -5.80
C GLU A 109 4.00 -11.66 -5.19
N GLU A 110 4.28 -11.50 -3.89
CA GLU A 110 5.26 -12.30 -3.16
C GLU A 110 4.84 -13.77 -3.08
N LEU A 111 3.60 -14.05 -2.68
CA LEU A 111 3.05 -15.41 -2.68
C LEU A 111 3.13 -16.04 -4.07
N THR A 112 2.76 -15.29 -5.12
CA THR A 112 2.88 -15.77 -6.50
C THR A 112 4.33 -16.14 -6.86
N LYS A 113 5.31 -15.31 -6.47
CA LYS A 113 6.73 -15.55 -6.75
C LYS A 113 7.26 -16.75 -5.97
N ILE A 114 6.91 -16.87 -4.68
CA ILE A 114 7.33 -17.97 -3.82
C ILE A 114 6.73 -19.27 -4.33
N SER A 115 5.41 -19.35 -4.52
CA SER A 115 4.73 -20.54 -5.04
C SER A 115 5.32 -20.99 -6.37
N ASN A 116 5.60 -20.08 -7.30
CA ASN A 116 6.20 -20.43 -8.59
C ASN A 116 7.63 -20.96 -8.46
N THR A 117 8.44 -20.37 -7.58
CA THR A 117 9.81 -20.83 -7.32
C THR A 117 9.81 -22.22 -6.71
N LEU A 118 8.97 -22.44 -5.69
CA LEU A 118 8.84 -23.73 -5.03
C LEU A 118 8.26 -24.81 -5.96
N ALA A 119 7.28 -24.45 -6.79
CA ALA A 119 6.68 -25.40 -7.75
C ALA A 119 7.70 -25.90 -8.77
N LYS A 120 8.58 -25.02 -9.28
CA LYS A 120 9.70 -25.43 -10.14
C LYS A 120 10.64 -26.39 -9.40
N ARG A 121 10.95 -26.11 -8.13
CA ARG A 121 11.83 -26.96 -7.33
C ARG A 121 11.25 -28.36 -7.08
N VAL A 122 9.96 -28.44 -6.77
CA VAL A 122 9.26 -29.72 -6.63
C VAL A 122 9.24 -30.47 -7.95
N ARG A 123 9.01 -29.79 -9.07
CA ARG A 123 9.03 -30.41 -10.41
C ARG A 123 10.41 -30.98 -10.77
N GLU A 124 11.48 -30.23 -10.52
CA GLU A 124 12.86 -30.71 -10.69
C GLU A 124 13.14 -31.95 -9.82
N TRP A 125 12.69 -31.94 -8.56
CA TRP A 125 12.94 -33.04 -7.63
C TRP A 125 12.12 -34.28 -7.99
N TYR A 126 10.83 -34.11 -8.31
CA TYR A 126 9.95 -35.21 -8.72
C TYR A 126 10.31 -35.77 -10.10
N ALA A 127 10.95 -34.99 -10.97
CA ALA A 127 11.46 -35.48 -12.26
C ALA A 127 12.48 -36.61 -12.09
N LEU A 128 13.20 -36.70 -10.97
CA LEU A 128 14.06 -37.84 -10.67
C LEU A 128 13.28 -39.14 -10.50
N HIS A 129 12.00 -39.05 -10.12
CA HIS A 129 11.11 -40.18 -9.87
C HIS A 129 10.21 -40.52 -11.08
N LEU A 130 9.71 -39.50 -11.79
CA LEU A 130 8.83 -39.63 -12.96
C LEU A 130 9.07 -38.44 -13.92
N PRO A 131 10.14 -38.47 -14.73
CA PRO A 131 10.50 -37.36 -15.62
C PRO A 131 9.44 -37.13 -16.71
N GLU A 132 8.78 -38.18 -17.19
CA GLU A 132 7.82 -38.10 -18.29
C GLU A 132 6.59 -37.25 -17.94
N ALA A 133 6.13 -37.31 -16.68
CA ALA A 133 5.03 -36.46 -16.22
C ALA A 133 5.42 -34.98 -16.16
N CYS A 134 6.68 -34.68 -15.90
CA CYS A 134 7.22 -33.33 -15.92
C CYS A 134 7.37 -32.77 -17.34
N GLU A 135 7.43 -33.60 -18.38
CA GLU A 135 7.42 -33.12 -19.78
C GLU A 135 6.00 -32.94 -20.30
N LEU A 136 5.06 -33.82 -19.93
CA LEU A 136 3.70 -33.79 -20.44
C LEU A 136 2.81 -32.71 -19.80
N ILE A 137 3.07 -32.32 -18.55
CA ILE A 137 2.27 -31.31 -17.85
C ILE A 137 2.98 -29.97 -17.88
N ASP A 138 2.68 -29.08 -18.83
CA ASP A 138 3.35 -27.78 -18.95
C ASP A 138 3.17 -26.88 -17.70
N ASP A 139 1.97 -26.83 -17.13
CA ASP A 139 1.67 -25.97 -15.99
C ASP A 139 2.25 -26.52 -14.67
N ASN A 140 3.14 -25.75 -14.05
CA ASN A 140 3.72 -26.10 -12.75
C ASN A 140 2.67 -26.24 -11.66
N VAL A 141 1.65 -25.37 -11.62
CA VAL A 141 0.62 -25.44 -10.58
C VAL A 141 -0.29 -26.65 -10.79
N GLY A 142 -0.67 -26.93 -12.04
CA GLY A 142 -1.36 -28.15 -12.44
C GLY A 142 -0.59 -29.40 -12.07
N PHE A 143 0.73 -29.40 -12.30
CA PHE A 143 1.63 -30.49 -11.90
C PHE A 143 1.61 -30.72 -10.38
N ILE A 144 1.77 -29.67 -9.57
CA ILE A 144 1.69 -29.77 -8.10
C ILE A 144 0.35 -30.38 -7.67
N LYS A 145 -0.77 -29.91 -8.22
CA LYS A 145 -2.10 -30.47 -7.90
C LYS A 145 -2.23 -31.94 -8.28
N ALA A 146 -1.59 -32.36 -9.37
CA ALA A 146 -1.63 -33.73 -9.84
C ALA A 146 -0.85 -34.67 -8.90
N ILE A 147 0.39 -34.31 -8.54
CA ILE A 147 1.22 -35.12 -7.65
C ILE A 147 0.69 -35.19 -6.21
N SER A 148 0.00 -34.15 -5.73
CA SER A 148 -0.60 -34.17 -4.38
C SER A 148 -1.84 -35.07 -4.30
N LYS A 149 -2.53 -35.35 -5.41
CA LYS A 149 -3.79 -36.12 -5.42
C LYS A 149 -3.65 -37.54 -5.93
N LYS A 150 -2.60 -37.84 -6.70
CA LYS A 150 -2.48 -39.07 -7.49
C LYS A 150 -1.18 -39.78 -7.19
N THR A 151 -1.24 -41.10 -7.18
CA THR A 151 -0.02 -41.91 -7.09
C THR A 151 0.73 -41.91 -8.43
N LYS A 152 1.99 -42.34 -8.43
CA LYS A 152 2.78 -42.52 -9.67
C LYS A 152 2.03 -43.36 -10.71
N HIS A 153 1.37 -44.45 -10.28
CA HIS A 153 0.64 -45.33 -11.19
C HIS A 153 -0.59 -44.66 -11.81
N ASP A 154 -1.32 -43.86 -11.04
CA ASP A 154 -2.49 -43.14 -11.54
C ASP A 154 -2.07 -42.04 -12.52
N LEU A 155 -1.02 -41.30 -12.20
CA LEU A 155 -0.41 -40.30 -13.09
C LEU A 155 0.06 -40.94 -14.41
N MET A 156 0.75 -42.07 -14.35
CA MET A 156 1.20 -42.78 -15.54
C MET A 156 0.03 -43.24 -16.41
N ARG A 157 -1.04 -43.78 -15.81
CA ARG A 157 -2.23 -44.22 -16.54
C ARG A 157 -2.93 -43.06 -17.26
N GLU A 158 -3.12 -41.96 -16.57
CA GLU A 158 -3.82 -40.78 -17.12
C GLU A 158 -3.03 -40.10 -18.24
N LEU A 159 -1.70 -40.04 -18.08
CA LEU A 159 -0.80 -39.45 -19.07
C LEU A 159 -0.40 -40.44 -20.18
N GLY A 160 -0.90 -41.69 -20.14
CA GLY A 160 -0.58 -42.71 -21.14
C GLY A 160 0.87 -43.22 -21.10
N ILE A 161 1.57 -43.03 -19.99
CA ILE A 161 2.96 -43.46 -19.80
C ILE A 161 2.97 -44.96 -19.45
N LYS A 162 3.52 -45.79 -20.35
CA LYS A 162 3.57 -47.25 -20.16
C LYS A 162 4.72 -47.68 -19.25
N GLU A 163 5.89 -47.08 -19.43
CA GLU A 163 7.08 -47.33 -18.63
C GLU A 163 7.73 -45.99 -18.29
N SER A 164 8.33 -45.90 -17.10
CA SER A 164 9.05 -44.71 -16.67
C SER A 164 10.52 -45.05 -16.42
N ILE A 165 11.42 -44.21 -16.94
CA ILE A 165 12.87 -44.31 -16.72
C ILE A 165 13.31 -43.71 -15.38
N GLY A 166 12.38 -43.09 -14.64
CA GLY A 166 12.65 -42.46 -13.35
C GLY A 166 13.00 -43.46 -12.25
N ALA A 167 13.82 -43.01 -11.30
CA ALA A 167 14.25 -43.82 -10.17
C ALA A 167 13.08 -44.20 -9.26
N LYS A 168 13.14 -45.39 -8.65
CA LYS A 168 12.15 -45.80 -7.64
C LYS A 168 12.48 -45.12 -6.31
N PHE A 169 11.55 -44.30 -5.81
CA PHE A 169 11.69 -43.66 -4.50
C PHE A 169 10.99 -44.49 -3.45
N GLU A 170 11.59 -44.60 -2.26
CA GLU A 170 10.90 -45.10 -1.10
C GLU A 170 9.94 -44.04 -0.55
N LYS A 171 8.96 -44.47 0.25
CA LYS A 171 8.00 -43.54 0.88
C LYS A 171 8.69 -42.42 1.66
N LYS A 172 9.81 -42.72 2.34
CA LYS A 172 10.58 -41.75 3.12
C LYS A 172 11.18 -40.62 2.26
N ASP A 173 11.55 -40.91 1.02
CA ASP A 173 12.15 -39.95 0.09
C ASP A 173 11.08 -39.18 -0.68
N LEU A 174 9.92 -39.79 -0.91
CA LEU A 174 8.79 -39.17 -1.57
C LEU A 174 8.01 -38.22 -0.66
N GLN A 175 7.92 -38.52 0.65
CA GLN A 175 7.12 -37.74 1.59
C GLN A 175 7.52 -36.25 1.68
N PRO A 176 8.82 -35.88 1.74
CA PRO A 176 9.23 -34.48 1.75
C PRO A 176 8.78 -33.71 0.50
N ILE A 177 8.76 -34.38 -0.67
CA ILE A 177 8.35 -33.78 -1.94
C ILE A 177 6.85 -33.50 -1.93
N LEU A 178 6.06 -34.48 -1.47
CA LEU A 178 4.60 -34.34 -1.39
C LEU A 178 4.18 -33.32 -0.32
N SER A 179 4.87 -33.29 0.83
CA SER A 179 4.65 -32.28 1.87
C SER A 179 4.92 -30.85 1.37
N LEU A 180 5.99 -30.66 0.59
CA LEU A 180 6.26 -29.37 -0.04
C LEU A 180 5.20 -29.03 -1.10
N ALA A 181 4.71 -30.02 -1.86
CA ALA A 181 3.63 -29.83 -2.81
C ALA A 181 2.33 -29.37 -2.12
N GLU A 182 1.96 -29.99 -0.99
CA GLU A 182 0.83 -29.56 -0.16
C GLU A 182 1.00 -28.13 0.35
N THR A 183 2.18 -27.79 0.89
CA THR A 183 2.49 -26.43 1.34
C THR A 183 2.32 -25.40 0.21
N ILE A 184 2.69 -25.75 -1.03
CA ILE A 184 2.48 -24.87 -2.19
C ILE A 184 0.99 -24.67 -2.47
N LEU A 185 0.16 -25.71 -2.31
CA LEU A 185 -1.29 -25.60 -2.46
C LEU A 185 -1.89 -24.67 -1.40
N ASP A 186 -1.44 -24.78 -0.15
CA ASP A 186 -1.88 -23.89 0.93
C ASP A 186 -1.51 -22.43 0.63
N LEU A 187 -0.29 -22.16 0.14
CA LEU A 187 0.13 -20.82 -0.29
C LEU A 187 -0.72 -20.27 -1.44
N LEU A 188 -1.15 -21.12 -2.36
CA LEU A 188 -2.03 -20.73 -3.47
C LEU A 188 -3.45 -20.41 -2.98
N ASP A 189 -3.94 -21.11 -1.96
CA ASP A 189 -5.24 -20.84 -1.35
C ASP A 189 -5.18 -19.56 -0.48
N GLU A 190 -4.08 -19.32 0.25
CA GLU A 190 -3.84 -18.04 0.93
C GLU A 190 -3.81 -16.87 -0.05
N LYS A 191 -3.15 -17.06 -1.20
CA LYS A 191 -3.16 -16.05 -2.26
C LYS A 191 -4.59 -15.70 -2.68
N ARG A 192 -5.47 -16.69 -2.87
CA ARG A 192 -6.88 -16.44 -3.23
C ARG A 192 -7.61 -15.67 -2.13
N ARG A 193 -7.38 -16.02 -0.85
CA ARG A 193 -7.94 -15.26 0.28
C ARG A 193 -7.50 -13.79 0.25
N MET A 194 -6.22 -13.54 -0.05
CA MET A 194 -5.70 -12.18 -0.17
C MET A 194 -6.28 -11.43 -1.38
N GLU A 195 -6.50 -12.11 -2.52
CA GLU A 195 -7.15 -11.52 -3.69
C GLU A 195 -8.59 -11.11 -3.39
N MET A 196 -9.35 -11.94 -2.67
CA MET A 196 -10.71 -11.62 -2.22
C MET A 196 -10.73 -10.42 -1.26
N TYR A 197 -9.85 -10.42 -0.26
CA TYR A 197 -9.70 -9.29 0.67
C TYR A 197 -9.34 -7.98 -0.05
N LEU A 198 -8.43 -8.05 -1.02
CA LEU A 198 -8.06 -6.89 -1.84
C LEU A 198 -9.27 -6.39 -2.64
N GLU A 199 -10.06 -7.29 -3.23
CA GLU A 199 -11.25 -6.92 -3.99
C GLU A 199 -12.30 -6.22 -3.12
N GLU A 200 -12.58 -6.75 -1.93
CA GLU A 200 -13.51 -6.14 -0.97
C GLU A 200 -13.09 -4.70 -0.60
N ILE A 201 -11.82 -4.50 -0.26
CA ILE A 201 -11.31 -3.16 0.08
C ILE A 201 -11.31 -2.25 -1.14
N MET A 202 -10.91 -2.73 -2.31
CA MET A 202 -10.87 -1.92 -3.51
C MET A 202 -12.26 -1.46 -3.95
N VAL A 203 -13.29 -2.31 -3.81
CA VAL A 203 -14.68 -1.94 -4.07
C VAL A 203 -15.18 -0.92 -3.04
N ALA A 204 -14.83 -1.07 -1.76
CA ALA A 204 -15.26 -0.16 -0.71
C ALA A 204 -14.65 1.25 -0.85
N TYR A 205 -13.37 1.35 -1.22
CA TYR A 205 -12.62 2.63 -1.20
C TYR A 205 -12.29 3.21 -2.58
N CYS A 206 -12.16 2.37 -3.61
CA CYS A 206 -11.72 2.74 -4.96
C CYS A 206 -12.67 2.19 -6.03
N ARG A 207 -13.98 2.35 -5.83
CA ARG A 207 -15.03 1.78 -6.70
C ARG A 207 -14.90 2.21 -8.16
N ASN A 208 -14.57 3.47 -8.44
CA ASN A 208 -14.49 3.97 -9.80
C ASN A 208 -13.30 3.36 -10.53
N MET A 209 -12.13 3.33 -9.89
CA MET A 209 -10.94 2.70 -10.44
C MET A 209 -11.13 1.20 -10.68
N THR A 210 -11.76 0.52 -9.71
CA THR A 210 -12.05 -0.92 -9.78
C THR A 210 -12.97 -1.24 -10.95
N ALA A 211 -13.99 -0.42 -11.22
CA ALA A 211 -14.86 -0.59 -12.39
C ALA A 211 -14.10 -0.43 -13.72
N VAL A 212 -13.08 0.43 -13.78
CA VAL A 212 -12.32 0.69 -15.02
C VAL A 212 -11.29 -0.40 -15.31
N THR A 213 -10.47 -0.81 -14.33
CA THR A 213 -9.35 -1.76 -14.58
C THR A 213 -9.33 -3.00 -13.70
N GLY A 214 -10.27 -3.14 -12.78
CA GLY A 214 -10.26 -4.20 -11.77
C GLY A 214 -9.29 -3.94 -10.61
N SER A 215 -9.52 -4.64 -9.50
CA SER A 215 -8.83 -4.44 -8.22
C SER A 215 -7.32 -4.59 -8.31
N LEU A 216 -6.83 -5.61 -9.03
CA LEU A 216 -5.40 -5.91 -9.13
C LEU A 216 -4.60 -4.81 -9.84
N ILE A 217 -5.07 -4.33 -11.00
CA ILE A 217 -4.36 -3.28 -11.77
C ILE A 217 -4.41 -1.97 -10.98
N SER A 218 -5.58 -1.61 -10.46
CA SER A 218 -5.76 -0.40 -9.67
C SER A 218 -4.90 -0.38 -8.41
N ALA A 219 -4.82 -1.50 -7.68
CA ALA A 219 -3.96 -1.63 -6.50
C ALA A 219 -2.47 -1.48 -6.84
N LYS A 220 -2.01 -2.06 -7.97
CA LYS A 220 -0.64 -1.86 -8.46
C LYS A 220 -0.34 -0.39 -8.75
N LEU A 221 -1.29 0.33 -9.35
CA LEU A 221 -1.11 1.77 -9.64
C LEU A 221 -1.04 2.60 -8.36
N ILE A 222 -1.88 2.30 -7.36
CA ILE A 222 -1.83 2.95 -6.03
C ILE A 222 -0.46 2.69 -5.38
N ARG A 223 0.05 1.46 -5.46
CA ARG A 223 1.39 1.13 -4.96
C ARG A 223 2.49 1.91 -5.64
N GLU A 224 2.55 1.95 -6.98
CA GLU A 224 3.61 2.69 -7.68
C GLU A 224 3.55 4.21 -7.39
N ALA A 225 2.34 4.75 -7.19
CA ALA A 225 2.17 6.14 -6.76
C ALA A 225 2.52 6.37 -5.28
N GLY A 226 2.40 5.34 -4.45
CA GLY A 226 2.67 5.34 -3.01
C GLY A 226 1.46 5.71 -2.13
N SER A 227 0.41 6.31 -2.70
CA SER A 227 -0.87 6.57 -2.03
C SER A 227 -1.96 6.90 -3.06
N LEU A 228 -3.23 6.79 -2.67
CA LEU A 228 -4.34 7.17 -3.54
C LEU A 228 -4.32 8.69 -3.82
N GLU A 229 -3.95 9.50 -2.82
CA GLU A 229 -3.79 10.95 -2.97
C GLU A 229 -2.78 11.31 -4.06
N ARG A 230 -1.59 10.69 -4.01
CA ARG A 230 -0.54 10.95 -5.00
C ARG A 230 -1.01 10.51 -6.38
N LEU A 231 -1.71 9.38 -6.48
CA LEU A 231 -2.26 8.92 -7.75
C LEU A 231 -3.30 9.90 -8.31
N ALA A 232 -4.21 10.43 -7.50
CA ALA A 232 -5.22 11.40 -7.92
C ALA A 232 -4.62 12.73 -8.40
N LYS A 233 -3.48 13.15 -7.83
CA LYS A 233 -2.73 14.35 -8.26
C LYS A 233 -1.84 14.09 -9.48
N THR A 234 -1.69 12.84 -9.91
CA THR A 234 -0.81 12.46 -11.01
C THR A 234 -1.50 12.64 -12.37
N THR A 235 -0.72 13.02 -13.40
CA THR A 235 -1.24 13.19 -14.76
C THR A 235 -1.56 11.84 -15.43
N SER A 236 -2.50 11.83 -16.37
CA SER A 236 -2.80 10.64 -17.18
C SER A 236 -1.55 10.07 -17.88
N SER A 237 -0.69 10.92 -18.45
CA SER A 237 0.55 10.48 -19.09
C SER A 237 1.51 9.78 -18.13
N THR A 238 1.53 10.15 -16.86
CA THR A 238 2.33 9.45 -15.85
C THR A 238 1.66 8.14 -15.45
N ILE A 239 0.33 8.13 -15.23
CA ILE A 239 -0.45 6.91 -14.92
C ILE A 239 -0.27 5.86 -16.03
N GLN A 240 -0.25 6.27 -17.29
CA GLN A 240 0.02 5.41 -18.44
C GLN A 240 1.32 4.59 -18.28
N MET A 241 2.31 5.17 -17.60
CA MET A 241 3.69 4.71 -17.56
C MET A 241 4.09 4.07 -16.23
N LEU A 242 3.22 4.09 -15.21
CA LEU A 242 3.47 3.47 -13.90
C LEU A 242 3.73 1.97 -14.04
N GLY A 243 4.87 1.50 -13.55
CA GLY A 243 5.39 0.14 -13.72
C GLY A 243 6.39 -0.04 -14.88
N ALA A 244 6.66 1.01 -15.65
CA ALA A 244 7.66 1.02 -16.74
C ALA A 244 8.82 2.00 -16.50
N GLU A 245 9.05 2.41 -15.25
CA GLU A 245 10.02 3.42 -14.83
C GLU A 245 11.43 3.09 -15.33
N LYS A 246 11.86 1.83 -15.22
CA LYS A 246 13.19 1.39 -15.68
C LYS A 246 13.40 1.63 -17.17
N ALA A 247 12.38 1.42 -17.99
CA ALA A 247 12.46 1.65 -19.42
C ALA A 247 12.30 3.15 -19.75
N LEU A 248 11.44 3.87 -19.02
CA LEU A 248 11.27 5.31 -19.14
C LEU A 248 12.57 6.07 -18.81
N PHE A 249 13.19 5.78 -17.67
CA PHE A 249 14.45 6.42 -17.27
C PHE A 249 15.60 6.07 -18.21
N ARG A 250 15.59 4.87 -18.82
CA ARG A 250 16.56 4.51 -19.86
C ARG A 250 16.40 5.38 -21.10
N HIS A 251 15.17 5.65 -21.54
CA HIS A 251 14.88 6.58 -22.63
C HIS A 251 15.28 8.02 -22.29
N LEU A 252 14.95 8.49 -21.09
CA LEU A 252 15.29 9.85 -20.66
C LEU A 252 16.80 10.08 -20.58
N LYS A 253 17.56 9.08 -20.10
CA LYS A 253 19.03 9.14 -20.06
C LYS A 253 19.66 8.93 -21.44
N ASN A 254 19.12 8.01 -22.23
CA ASN A 254 19.60 7.70 -23.57
C ASN A 254 18.47 7.87 -24.58
N LYS A 255 18.43 9.06 -25.19
CA LYS A 255 17.39 9.47 -26.16
C LYS A 255 17.30 8.57 -27.41
N LYS A 256 18.27 7.67 -27.64
CA LYS A 256 18.20 6.65 -28.70
C LYS A 256 17.30 5.46 -28.34
N ALA A 257 17.12 5.15 -27.06
CA ALA A 257 16.19 4.12 -26.63
C ALA A 257 14.75 4.60 -26.90
N LEU A 258 13.83 3.71 -27.26
CA LEU A 258 12.44 4.10 -27.46
C LEU A 258 11.71 4.27 -26.11
N PRO A 259 10.80 5.25 -25.99
CA PRO A 259 9.99 5.40 -24.79
C PRO A 259 9.04 4.20 -24.63
N PRO A 260 8.74 3.78 -23.38
CA PRO A 260 7.71 2.79 -23.17
C PRO A 260 6.34 3.37 -23.56
N LYS A 261 5.38 2.50 -23.91
CA LYS A 261 4.02 2.92 -24.28
C LYS A 261 2.98 2.70 -23.17
N HIS A 262 3.32 1.88 -22.18
CA HIS A 262 2.44 1.45 -21.11
C HIS A 262 3.26 0.80 -20.00
N GLY A 263 2.81 0.95 -18.75
CA GLY A 263 3.28 0.17 -17.61
C GLY A 263 2.31 -0.94 -17.23
N HIS A 264 1.85 -0.97 -15.98
CA HIS A 264 0.96 -2.00 -15.43
C HIS A 264 -0.37 -2.17 -16.18
N ILE A 265 -0.84 -1.11 -16.84
CA ILE A 265 -2.08 -1.09 -17.63
C ILE A 265 -2.05 -2.10 -18.79
N ILE A 266 -0.86 -2.55 -19.23
CA ILE A 266 -0.73 -3.56 -20.28
C ILE A 266 -1.50 -4.85 -19.99
N ASN A 267 -1.71 -5.17 -18.70
CA ASN A 267 -2.41 -6.36 -18.25
C ASN A 267 -3.95 -6.23 -18.36
N HIS A 268 -4.46 -5.07 -18.77
CA HIS A 268 -5.89 -4.88 -18.96
C HIS A 268 -6.43 -5.79 -20.08
N PRO A 269 -7.61 -6.43 -19.91
CA PRO A 269 -8.15 -7.38 -20.89
C PRO A 269 -8.24 -6.84 -22.33
N ILE A 270 -8.69 -5.58 -22.49
CA ILE A 270 -8.76 -4.92 -23.81
C ILE A 270 -7.38 -4.83 -24.46
N MET A 271 -6.34 -4.52 -23.68
CA MET A 271 -4.96 -4.42 -24.19
C MET A 271 -4.34 -5.77 -24.53
N LEU A 272 -4.66 -6.82 -23.76
CA LEU A 272 -4.18 -8.18 -24.03
C LEU A 272 -4.72 -8.71 -25.36
N ARG A 273 -5.99 -8.42 -25.69
CA ARG A 273 -6.65 -8.84 -26.94
C ARG A 273 -6.27 -7.98 -28.16
N SER A 274 -5.71 -6.79 -27.94
CA SER A 274 -5.44 -5.82 -29.00
C SER A 274 -4.11 -6.03 -29.73
N LYS A 275 -4.05 -5.63 -31.00
CA LYS A 275 -2.83 -5.67 -31.83
C LYS A 275 -1.75 -4.73 -31.28
N LYS A 276 -0.47 -5.09 -31.44
CA LYS A 276 0.69 -4.32 -30.93
C LYS A 276 0.68 -2.84 -31.34
N LYS A 277 0.19 -2.53 -32.55
CA LYS A 277 0.09 -1.15 -33.07
C LYS A 277 -0.90 -0.27 -32.29
N ASP A 278 -1.98 -0.88 -31.78
CA ASP A 278 -3.10 -0.16 -31.15
C ASP A 278 -2.90 0.02 -29.63
N LYS A 279 -2.04 -0.81 -29.01
CA LYS A 279 -1.79 -0.80 -27.56
C LYS A 279 -1.43 0.57 -26.99
N GLY A 280 -0.67 1.39 -27.72
CA GLY A 280 -0.31 2.73 -27.24
C GLY A 280 -1.49 3.71 -27.20
N ARG A 281 -2.40 3.64 -28.19
CA ARG A 281 -3.62 4.45 -28.23
C ARG A 281 -4.59 4.03 -27.12
N ILE A 282 -4.73 2.73 -26.92
CA ILE A 282 -5.60 2.15 -25.89
C ILE A 282 -5.07 2.49 -24.50
N ALA A 283 -3.76 2.32 -24.25
CA ALA A 283 -3.14 2.64 -22.96
C ALA A 283 -3.37 4.09 -22.54
N ARG A 284 -3.25 5.04 -23.49
CA ARG A 284 -3.54 6.46 -23.24
C ARG A 284 -4.99 6.67 -22.82
N PHE A 285 -5.94 6.06 -23.54
CA PHE A 285 -7.36 6.21 -23.21
C PHE A 285 -7.71 5.59 -21.85
N ILE A 286 -7.16 4.40 -21.53
CA ILE A 286 -7.37 3.79 -20.21
C ILE A 286 -6.77 4.68 -19.12
N ALA A 287 -5.58 5.23 -19.32
CA ALA A 287 -4.95 6.15 -18.37
C ALA A 287 -5.76 7.43 -18.15
N ASP A 288 -6.41 7.96 -19.20
CA ASP A 288 -7.30 9.12 -19.10
C ASP A 288 -8.51 8.81 -18.21
N LYS A 289 -9.15 7.66 -18.42
CA LYS A 289 -10.29 7.21 -17.59
C LYS A 289 -9.88 6.89 -16.17
N LEU A 290 -8.73 6.26 -15.98
CA LEU A 290 -8.15 6.00 -14.66
C LEU A 290 -7.81 7.28 -13.91
N SER A 291 -7.27 8.30 -14.57
CA SER A 291 -6.96 9.60 -13.93
C SER A 291 -8.22 10.26 -13.39
N LEU A 292 -9.32 10.21 -14.16
CA LEU A 292 -10.62 10.70 -13.70
C LEU A 292 -11.17 9.85 -12.54
N ALA A 293 -11.14 8.52 -12.69
CA ALA A 293 -11.62 7.60 -11.66
C ALA A 293 -10.86 7.75 -10.33
N ALA A 294 -9.53 7.88 -10.36
CA ALA A 294 -8.70 8.07 -9.18
C ALA A 294 -9.04 9.38 -8.44
N LYS A 295 -9.33 10.46 -9.19
CA LYS A 295 -9.78 11.73 -8.61
C LYS A 295 -11.15 11.59 -7.96
N LEU A 296 -12.10 10.93 -8.62
CA LEU A 296 -13.43 10.68 -8.06
C LEU A 296 -13.34 9.86 -6.78
N ASP A 297 -12.53 8.80 -6.75
CA ASP A 297 -12.36 7.97 -5.56
C ASP A 297 -11.69 8.75 -4.41
N TYR A 298 -10.64 9.53 -4.68
CA TYR A 298 -9.95 10.31 -3.65
C TYR A 298 -10.79 11.47 -3.08
N PHE A 299 -11.44 12.25 -3.95
CA PHE A 299 -12.27 13.39 -3.55
C PHE A 299 -13.70 12.99 -3.14
N LYS A 300 -13.99 11.68 -3.02
CA LYS A 300 -15.30 11.13 -2.64
C LYS A 300 -16.45 11.58 -3.55
N GLY A 301 -16.18 11.65 -4.85
CA GLY A 301 -17.16 11.96 -5.87
C GLY A 301 -18.20 10.84 -6.10
N GLU A 302 -19.15 11.14 -6.98
CA GLU A 302 -20.17 10.17 -7.41
C GLU A 302 -19.55 8.96 -8.10
N PHE A 303 -20.28 7.85 -8.08
CA PHE A 303 -19.89 6.66 -8.81
C PHE A 303 -20.18 6.85 -10.31
N LEU A 304 -19.11 6.93 -11.10
CA LEU A 304 -19.14 7.01 -12.57
C LEU A 304 -18.40 5.84 -13.23
N GLY A 305 -17.92 4.87 -12.46
CA GLY A 305 -17.10 3.76 -12.92
C GLY A 305 -17.70 3.00 -14.11
N ASP A 306 -18.99 2.66 -14.05
CA ASP A 306 -19.67 1.92 -15.14
C ASP A 306 -19.75 2.73 -16.44
N LYS A 307 -19.98 4.04 -16.33
CA LYS A 307 -19.98 4.94 -17.48
C LYS A 307 -18.59 5.01 -18.11
N LEU A 308 -17.56 5.19 -17.28
CA LEU A 308 -16.17 5.24 -17.74
C LEU A 308 -15.76 3.92 -18.41
N ARG A 309 -16.18 2.78 -17.86
CA ARG A 309 -15.93 1.46 -18.43
C ARG A 309 -16.63 1.29 -19.79
N LYS A 310 -17.92 1.62 -19.89
CA LYS A 310 -18.68 1.56 -21.15
C LYS A 310 -18.04 2.40 -22.25
N GLU A 311 -17.62 3.63 -21.93
CA GLU A 311 -16.92 4.49 -22.90
C GLU A 311 -15.60 3.90 -23.41
N MET A 312 -14.92 3.04 -22.63
CA MET A 312 -13.75 2.29 -23.09
C MET A 312 -14.12 1.09 -23.96
N GLU A 313 -15.15 0.36 -23.56
CA GLU A 313 -15.64 -0.81 -24.29
C GLU A 313 -16.16 -0.39 -25.68
N GLU A 314 -17.02 0.62 -25.77
CA GLU A 314 -17.59 1.13 -27.03
C GLU A 314 -16.53 1.61 -28.03
N LYS A 315 -15.37 2.07 -27.55
CA LYS A 315 -14.31 2.62 -28.41
C LYS A 315 -13.34 1.56 -28.95
N PHE A 316 -13.24 0.40 -28.29
CA PHE A 316 -12.19 -0.59 -28.56
C PHE A 316 -12.65 -2.05 -28.60
N GLN A 317 -13.93 -2.34 -28.34
CA GLN A 317 -14.58 -3.57 -28.81
C GLN A 317 -14.96 -3.44 -30.29
#